data_AF-A0A834B646-F1
#
_entry.id   AF-A0A834B646-F1
#
_cell.length_a   1.000
_cell.length_b   1.000
_cell.length_c   1.000
_cell.angle_alpha   90.00
_cell.angle_beta   90.00
_cell.angle_gamma   90.00
#
_symmetry.space_group_name_H-M   'P 1'
#
loop_
_entity.id
_entity.type
_entity.pdbx_description
1 polymer ?
#
loop_
_entity_poly.entity_id
_entity_poly.type
_entity_poly.pdbx_seq_one_letter_code
_entity_poly.pdbx_strand_id
1 'polypeptide(L)'
;MEPQKEARTCRDLGERPPAAKSQTPKEEGRRESGAAPVVAALGEEVGSASVEGLWDLPVEPSDRRPECSRCSRPQKVCLCPFLPVHPLHISTHLYIVQHPAEESRVLRTVPLLAACLPQDKCRVKIGRRFSEER
;
A
#
# COMPACT_ATOMS: atom_id res chain seq x y z
N MET A 1 -29.04 22.45 -40.08
CA MET A 1 -29.93 23.37 -39.34
C MET A 1 -30.27 22.72 -38.02
N GLU A 2 -29.70 23.24 -36.93
CA GLU A 2 -30.23 23.06 -35.58
C GLU A 2 -31.58 23.79 -35.46
N PRO A 3 -32.34 23.55 -34.38
CA PRO A 3 -32.14 24.43 -33.23
C PRO A 3 -32.07 23.73 -31.88
N GLN A 4 -31.30 24.38 -31.01
CA GLN A 4 -31.05 24.11 -29.61
C GLN A 4 -32.30 24.34 -28.75
N LYS A 5 -32.40 23.62 -27.62
CA LYS A 5 -33.12 24.11 -26.45
C LYS A 5 -32.48 23.59 -25.16
N GLU A 6 -31.75 24.50 -24.51
CA GLU A 6 -31.30 24.42 -23.13
C GLU A 6 -32.49 24.40 -22.15
N ALA A 7 -32.31 23.73 -21.00
CA ALA A 7 -32.60 24.32 -19.68
C ALA A 7 -32.42 23.31 -18.51
N ARG A 8 -31.54 23.69 -17.57
CA ARG A 8 -31.69 23.58 -16.10
C ARG A 8 -31.54 22.16 -15.51
N THR A 9 -30.67 21.90 -14.54
CA THR A 9 -30.62 22.57 -13.22
C THR A 9 -29.30 22.23 -12.52
N CYS A 10 -28.65 23.25 -11.96
CA CYS A 10 -27.59 23.13 -10.96
C CYS A 10 -28.25 23.03 -9.57
N ARG A 11 -27.99 21.93 -8.85
CA ARG A 11 -28.26 21.66 -7.43
C ARG A 11 -27.37 20.45 -7.08
N ASP A 12 -26.59 20.39 -6.02
CA ASP A 12 -26.57 21.14 -4.77
C ASP A 12 -25.18 20.93 -4.14
N LEU A 13 -24.61 21.99 -3.59
CA LEU A 13 -23.41 21.93 -2.75
C LEU A 13 -23.84 21.56 -1.34
N GLY A 14 -23.40 20.40 -0.85
CA GLY A 14 -23.48 20.04 0.55
C GLY A 14 -22.98 18.62 0.77
N GLU A 15 -22.24 18.26 1.81
CA GLU A 15 -21.57 18.99 2.88
C GLU A 15 -20.54 17.98 3.42
N ARG A 16 -19.39 18.48 3.89
CA ARG A 16 -18.28 17.65 4.38
C ARG A 16 -18.48 17.43 5.89
N PRO A 17 -18.57 16.20 6.42
CA PRO A 17 -18.53 16.00 7.85
C PRO A 17 -17.08 16.11 8.40
N PRO A 18 -16.93 16.55 9.67
CA PRO A 18 -15.66 17.02 10.21
C PRO A 18 -14.77 15.89 10.75
N ALA A 19 -13.48 16.23 10.84
CA ALA A 19 -12.44 15.48 11.50
C ALA A 19 -12.77 15.22 12.99
N ALA A 20 -12.66 13.96 13.41
CA ALA A 20 -12.49 13.57 14.81
C ALA A 20 -11.03 13.11 14.96
N LYS A 21 -10.14 14.03 15.34
CA LYS A 21 -9.67 14.26 16.72
C LYS A 21 -8.92 13.05 17.30
N SER A 22 -7.62 13.12 17.08
CA SER A 22 -6.54 12.55 17.88
C SER A 22 -6.87 12.56 19.37
N GLN A 23 -6.71 11.42 20.03
CA GLN A 23 -6.67 11.34 21.48
C GLN A 23 -5.29 10.86 21.89
N THR A 24 -4.54 11.78 22.47
CA THR A 24 -3.35 11.55 23.29
C THR A 24 -3.78 11.11 24.68
N PRO A 25 -3.18 10.07 25.28
CA PRO A 25 -3.23 9.87 26.73
C PRO A 25 -2.07 10.63 27.40
N LYS A 26 -2.45 11.72 28.07
CA LYS A 26 -2.04 12.16 29.41
C LYS A 26 -0.70 11.64 29.95
N GLU A 27 0.28 12.54 30.04
CA GLU A 27 1.38 12.45 31.01
C GLU A 27 0.84 12.44 32.44
N GLU A 28 1.33 11.51 33.25
CA GLU A 28 1.31 11.62 34.71
C GLU A 28 2.64 11.10 35.24
N GLY A 29 3.35 11.98 35.94
CA GLY A 29 4.74 11.76 36.32
C GLY A 29 4.93 11.03 37.64
N ARG A 30 6.22 10.81 37.90
CA ARG A 30 6.89 10.67 39.21
C ARG A 30 6.86 9.26 39.83
N ARG A 31 8.01 8.59 39.85
CA ARG A 31 9.00 8.65 40.95
C ARG A 31 10.17 7.70 40.67
N GLU A 32 11.35 8.21 41.00
CA GLU A 32 12.63 7.50 41.06
C GLU A 32 12.58 6.29 42.01
N SER A 33 13.27 5.22 41.63
CA SER A 33 14.11 4.45 42.57
C SER A 33 15.11 3.64 41.77
N GLY A 34 16.40 3.90 42.03
CA GLY A 34 17.51 3.29 41.32
C GLY A 34 17.80 1.84 41.72
N ALA A 35 18.38 1.11 40.78
CA ALA A 35 19.37 0.07 41.01
C ALA A 35 20.14 -0.11 39.69
N ALA A 36 21.32 0.49 39.60
CA ALA A 36 22.25 0.20 38.52
C ALA A 36 22.80 -1.21 38.74
N PRO A 37 22.86 -2.09 37.71
CA PRO A 37 23.68 -3.28 37.82
C PRO A 37 25.15 -2.84 37.72
N VAL A 38 25.90 -3.17 38.76
CA VAL A 38 27.36 -3.11 38.79
C VAL A 38 27.92 -3.96 37.66
N VAL A 39 28.46 -3.31 36.64
CA VAL A 39 29.28 -3.95 35.61
C VAL A 39 30.67 -4.20 36.21
N ALA A 40 30.93 -5.45 36.58
CA ALA A 40 32.28 -5.91 36.87
C ALA A 40 33.02 -6.10 35.54
N ALA A 41 33.98 -5.24 35.27
CA ALA A 41 34.89 -5.34 34.15
C ALA A 41 35.92 -6.45 34.41
N LEU A 42 36.06 -7.40 33.47
CA LEU A 42 37.28 -8.18 33.29
C LEU A 42 37.44 -8.53 31.80
N GLY A 43 38.65 -8.26 31.28
CA GLY A 43 39.24 -9.00 30.17
C GLY A 43 39.14 -8.34 28.79
N GLU A 44 40.27 -7.83 28.32
CA GLU A 44 40.46 -7.32 26.97
C GLU A 44 40.85 -8.50 26.06
N GLU A 45 39.97 -8.88 25.14
CA GLU A 45 40.31 -9.66 23.96
C GLU A 45 39.43 -9.09 22.84
N VAL A 46 40.02 -8.44 21.83
CA VAL A 46 39.33 -8.17 20.55
C VAL A 46 39.24 -9.51 19.82
N GLY A 47 38.46 -10.42 20.38
CA GLY A 47 38.04 -11.66 19.77
C GLY A 47 36.88 -11.33 18.84
N SER A 48 37.02 -11.74 17.58
CA SER A 48 35.99 -11.72 16.53
C SER A 48 34.59 -11.67 17.13
N ALA A 49 33.87 -10.55 16.94
CA ALA A 49 32.53 -10.34 17.48
C ALA A 49 31.70 -11.62 17.30
N SER A 50 31.47 -12.35 18.41
CA SER A 50 30.81 -13.64 18.37
C SER A 50 29.34 -13.40 18.03
N VAL A 51 28.91 -13.88 16.87
CA VAL A 51 27.53 -13.76 16.37
C VAL A 51 26.64 -14.91 16.83
N GLU A 52 27.15 -15.80 17.69
CA GLU A 52 26.34 -16.89 18.27
C GLU A 52 25.18 -16.35 19.10
N GLY A 53 23.98 -16.87 18.86
CA GLY A 53 22.76 -16.52 19.59
C GLY A 53 21.98 -15.34 19.03
N LEU A 54 22.44 -14.71 17.93
CA LEU A 54 21.70 -13.59 17.32
C LEU A 54 20.32 -14.03 16.76
N TRP A 55 20.18 -15.30 16.37
CA TRP A 55 18.92 -15.89 15.91
C TRP A 55 17.92 -16.21 17.03
N ASP A 56 18.37 -16.24 18.29
CA ASP A 56 17.53 -16.51 19.47
C ASP A 56 16.87 -15.25 20.03
N LEU A 57 17.12 -14.08 19.43
CA LEU A 57 16.45 -12.84 19.83
C LEU A 57 14.94 -12.96 19.57
N PRO A 58 14.10 -12.58 20.56
CA PRO A 58 12.65 -12.57 20.38
C PRO A 58 12.28 -11.64 19.24
N VAL A 59 11.51 -12.17 18.27
CA VAL A 59 10.92 -11.36 17.20
C VAL A 59 9.65 -10.74 17.75
N GLU A 60 9.66 -9.42 17.92
CA GLU A 60 8.45 -8.67 18.25
C GLU A 60 7.39 -8.90 17.15
N PRO A 61 6.22 -9.47 17.49
CA PRO A 61 5.17 -9.65 16.51
C PRO A 61 4.71 -8.28 16.02
N SER A 62 4.86 -8.03 14.73
CA SER A 62 4.39 -6.81 14.09
C SER A 62 3.16 -7.09 13.25
N ASP A 63 2.14 -6.25 13.40
CA ASP A 63 0.96 -6.33 12.57
C ASP A 63 1.32 -6.09 11.10
N ARG A 64 0.64 -6.82 10.20
CA ARG A 64 0.78 -6.58 8.78
C ARG A 64 0.34 -5.15 8.47
N ARG A 65 1.15 -4.46 7.66
CA ARG A 65 0.82 -3.12 7.17
C ARG A 65 -0.51 -3.17 6.42
N PRO A 66 -1.42 -2.20 6.63
CA PRO A 66 -2.69 -2.20 5.91
C PRO A 66 -2.47 -1.98 4.41
N GLU A 67 -3.24 -2.71 3.61
CA GLU A 67 -3.19 -2.72 2.14
C GLU A 67 -4.43 -2.05 1.53
N CYS A 68 -4.30 -1.57 0.30
CA CYS A 68 -5.41 -1.00 -0.46
C CYS A 68 -6.29 -2.11 -1.05
N SER A 69 -7.61 -2.04 -0.88
CA SER A 69 -8.56 -3.00 -1.44
C SER A 69 -8.62 -3.00 -2.98
N ARG A 70 -8.20 -1.91 -3.64
CA ARG A 70 -8.22 -1.79 -5.11
C ARG A 70 -6.98 -2.36 -5.79
N CYS A 71 -5.78 -2.06 -5.27
CA CYS A 71 -4.51 -2.43 -5.92
C CYS A 71 -3.59 -3.31 -5.08
N SER A 72 -4.00 -3.67 -3.85
CA SER A 72 -3.22 -4.46 -2.88
C SER A 72 -1.87 -3.86 -2.49
N ARG A 73 -1.63 -2.59 -2.83
CA ARG A 73 -0.42 -1.86 -2.42
C ARG A 73 -0.57 -1.39 -0.98
N PRO A 74 0.51 -1.35 -0.18
CA PRO A 74 0.46 -0.76 1.15
C PRO A 74 -0.09 0.67 1.14
N GLN A 75 -0.95 1.01 2.09
CA GLN A 75 -1.68 2.27 2.10
C GLN A 75 -0.77 3.50 1.98
N LYS A 76 0.37 3.52 2.66
CA LYS A 76 1.31 4.66 2.66
C LYS A 76 1.89 5.03 1.30
N VAL A 77 1.96 4.07 0.37
CA VAL A 77 2.53 4.27 -0.97
C VAL A 77 1.48 4.04 -2.07
N CYS A 78 0.21 3.91 -1.71
CA CYS A 78 -0.85 3.64 -2.67
C CYS A 78 -1.04 4.80 -3.64
N LEU A 79 -1.20 4.49 -4.93
CA LEU A 79 -1.43 5.49 -5.98
C LEU A 79 -2.91 5.66 -6.34
N CYS A 80 -3.80 4.75 -5.91
CA CYS A 80 -5.24 4.82 -6.18
C CYS A 80 -5.90 6.17 -5.86
N PRO A 81 -5.50 6.94 -4.82
CA PRO A 81 -6.07 8.26 -4.59
C PRO A 81 -5.85 9.27 -5.72
N PHE A 82 -4.84 9.06 -6.57
CA PHE A 82 -4.48 9.95 -7.68
C PHE A 82 -4.96 9.41 -9.03
N LEU A 83 -5.62 8.24 -9.05
CA LEU A 83 -6.19 7.68 -10.26
C LEU A 83 -7.48 8.43 -10.64
N PRO A 84 -7.86 8.44 -11.93
CA PRO A 84 -9.14 8.97 -12.38
C PRO A 84 -10.31 8.36 -11.58
N VAL A 85 -11.26 9.21 -11.17
CA VAL A 85 -12.47 8.78 -10.45
C VAL A 85 -13.33 7.85 -11.32
N HIS A 86 -13.37 8.12 -12.63
CA HIS A 86 -14.11 7.36 -13.62
C HIS A 86 -13.15 6.66 -14.57
N PRO A 87 -13.42 5.40 -15.00
CA PRO A 87 -12.62 4.72 -16.00
C PRO A 87 -12.52 5.51 -17.31
N LEU A 88 -11.34 5.49 -17.92
CA LEU A 88 -11.05 6.16 -19.18
C LEU A 88 -11.75 5.45 -20.33
N HIS A 89 -12.44 6.21 -21.18
CA HIS A 89 -13.14 5.66 -22.33
C HIS A 89 -12.13 5.41 -23.46
N ILE A 90 -11.85 4.14 -23.76
CA ILE A 90 -10.96 3.72 -24.85
C ILE A 90 -11.76 3.00 -25.94
N SER A 91 -11.43 3.22 -27.22
CA SER A 91 -12.04 2.48 -28.34
C SER A 91 -11.35 1.14 -28.62
N THR A 92 -10.14 0.94 -28.08
CA THR A 92 -9.30 -0.23 -28.33
C THR A 92 -9.42 -1.26 -27.20
N HIS A 93 -8.99 -2.49 -27.50
CA HIS A 93 -8.82 -3.56 -26.50
C HIS A 93 -7.33 -3.69 -26.15
N LEU A 94 -7.03 -3.74 -24.86
CA LEU A 94 -5.69 -3.88 -24.32
C LEU A 94 -5.47 -5.30 -23.80
N TYR A 95 -4.40 -5.91 -24.29
CA TYR A 95 -3.93 -7.22 -23.85
C TYR A 95 -2.58 -7.06 -23.16
N ILE A 96 -2.53 -7.42 -21.88
CA ILE A 96 -1.33 -7.32 -21.05
C ILE A 96 -0.82 -8.72 -20.79
N VAL A 97 0.39 -8.98 -21.25
CA VAL A 97 1.10 -10.24 -21.02
C VAL A 97 1.99 -10.05 -19.80
N GLN A 98 1.66 -10.71 -18.69
CA GLN A 98 2.34 -10.53 -17.40
C GLN A 98 3.09 -11.81 -16.99
N HIS A 99 4.36 -11.65 -16.61
CA HIS A 99 5.14 -12.75 -16.04
C HIS A 99 4.67 -13.06 -14.60
N PRO A 100 4.66 -14.33 -14.13
CA PRO A 100 4.21 -14.65 -12.77
C PRO A 100 5.04 -13.98 -11.67
N ALA A 101 6.35 -13.80 -11.89
CA ALA A 101 7.21 -13.08 -10.95
C ALA A 101 6.96 -11.56 -10.95
N GLU A 102 6.29 -11.01 -11.96
CA GLU A 102 5.79 -9.64 -11.91
C GLU A 102 4.50 -9.60 -11.10
N GLU A 103 3.61 -10.59 -11.24
CA GLU A 103 2.37 -10.71 -10.46
C GLU A 103 2.63 -10.83 -8.94
N SER A 104 3.72 -11.44 -8.51
CA SER A 104 4.01 -11.52 -7.07
C SER A 104 4.55 -10.20 -6.48
N ARG A 105 4.86 -9.18 -7.30
CA ARG A 105 5.43 -7.92 -6.79
C ARG A 105 4.36 -7.07 -6.09
N VAL A 106 4.75 -6.39 -5.03
CA VAL A 106 3.85 -5.49 -4.27
C VAL A 106 3.59 -4.19 -5.03
N LEU A 107 4.54 -3.73 -5.83
CA LEU A 107 4.50 -2.43 -6.52
C LEU A 107 4.15 -2.56 -8.00
N ARG A 108 3.14 -3.36 -8.33
CA ARG A 108 2.72 -3.62 -9.70
C ARG A 108 1.91 -2.48 -10.29
N THR A 109 2.10 -2.25 -11.59
CA THR A 109 1.37 -1.24 -12.37
C THR A 109 0.11 -1.78 -13.01
N VAL A 110 0.05 -3.08 -13.31
CA VAL A 110 -1.10 -3.72 -13.97
C VAL A 110 -2.43 -3.51 -13.20
N PRO A 111 -2.50 -3.71 -11.86
CA PRO A 111 -3.73 -3.44 -11.12
C PRO A 111 -4.16 -1.97 -11.17
N LEU A 112 -3.20 -1.04 -11.21
CA LEU A 112 -3.49 0.39 -11.33
C LEU A 112 -4.08 0.72 -12.70
N LEU A 113 -3.46 0.22 -13.77
CA LEU A 113 -3.96 0.42 -15.13
C LEU A 113 -5.35 -0.20 -15.32
N ALA A 114 -5.54 -1.43 -14.84
CA ALA A 114 -6.84 -2.12 -14.90
C ALA A 114 -7.93 -1.36 -14.13
N ALA A 115 -7.59 -0.70 -13.01
CA ALA A 115 -8.53 0.12 -12.24
C ALA A 115 -8.93 1.43 -12.97
N CYS A 116 -8.12 1.90 -13.92
CA CYS A 116 -8.40 3.09 -14.74
C CYS A 116 -9.20 2.77 -16.01
N LEU A 117 -9.43 1.50 -16.33
CA LEU A 117 -10.00 1.09 -17.61
C LEU A 117 -11.31 0.32 -17.43
N PRO A 118 -12.19 0.32 -18.44
CA PRO A 118 -13.34 -0.57 -18.47
C PRO A 118 -12.91 -2.04 -18.39
N GLN A 119 -13.60 -2.84 -17.57
CA GLN A 119 -13.26 -4.24 -17.31
C GLN A 119 -13.33 -5.12 -18.56
N ASP A 120 -14.16 -4.74 -19.52
CA ASP A 120 -14.33 -5.41 -20.81
C ASP A 120 -13.13 -5.18 -21.76
N LYS A 121 -12.37 -4.10 -21.58
CA LYS A 121 -11.33 -3.67 -22.53
C LYS A 121 -9.90 -3.95 -22.08
N CYS A 122 -9.68 -4.40 -20.86
CA CYS A 122 -8.35 -4.72 -20.34
C CYS A 122 -8.26 -6.20 -19.94
N ARG A 123 -7.53 -6.99 -20.73
CA ARG A 123 -7.32 -8.43 -20.46
C ARG A 123 -5.87 -8.70 -20.07
N VAL A 124 -5.68 -9.27 -18.88
CA VAL A 124 -4.35 -9.66 -18.38
C VAL A 124 -4.19 -11.17 -18.55
N LYS A 125 -3.11 -11.59 -19.21
CA LYS A 125 -2.73 -12.99 -19.40
C LYS A 125 -1.44 -13.22 -18.62
N ILE A 126 -1.50 -14.04 -17.57
CA ILE A 126 -0.33 -14.38 -16.76
C ILE A 126 0.30 -15.67 -17.27
N GLY A 127 1.63 -15.67 -17.46
CA GLY A 127 2.33 -16.84 -17.98
C GLY A 127 3.83 -16.63 -18.17
N ARG A 128 4.57 -17.74 -18.15
CA ARG A 128 6.01 -17.75 -18.49
C ARG A 128 6.24 -17.91 -20.00
N ARG A 129 5.29 -18.54 -20.69
CA ARG A 129 5.30 -18.83 -22.12
C ARG A 129 3.87 -18.68 -22.65
N PHE A 130 3.75 -18.16 -23.87
CA PHE A 130 2.48 -17.95 -24.55
C PHE A 130 2.62 -18.56 -25.94
N SER A 131 2.05 -19.75 -26.14
CA SER A 131 1.98 -20.42 -27.44
C SER A 131 0.71 -20.01 -28.18
N GLU A 132 0.74 -20.11 -29.51
CA GLU A 132 -0.34 -19.68 -30.40
C GLU A 132 -1.62 -20.55 -30.30
N GLU A 133 -1.53 -21.74 -29.70
CA GLU A 133 -2.62 -22.72 -29.60
C GLU A 133 -3.64 -22.41 -28.47
N ARG A 134 -3.88 -21.13 -28.14
CA ARG A 134 -4.81 -20.80 -27.04
C ARG A 134 -5.57 -19.49 -27.15
#